data_AF-A0A538N319-F1
#
_entry.id   AF-A0A538N319-F1
#
_cell.length_a   1.000
_cell.length_b   1.000
_cell.length_c   1.000
_cell.angle_alpha   90.00
_cell.angle_beta   90.00
_cell.angle_gamma   90.00
#
_symmetry.space_group_name_H-M   'P 1'
#
loop_
_entity.id
_entity.type
_entity.pdbx_description
1 polymer ?
#
loop_
_entity_poly.entity_id
_entity_poly.type
_entity_poly.pdbx_seq_one_letter_code
_entity_poly.pdbx_strand_id
1 'polypeptide(L)'
;MNAEADAGRFDTREDDQTIRPTQAEALASVLAVLHLCGAGKLRCSEKTQRPAAATVAAVAEVLAGGDFYATEPIAAFAWPLLIQAGGLAELAGSRLQLTAKGRAALGQPPAETIRALWRSWVGKALIDELSRVEHIKGQRTANTLTSAKTRRQTVATALARCPVGEWVPVDDLFTRMQRGGLSPSVARSERALWRLYLTDAQYGSLGYAGFADWPILEGRYTLVVLFEYAGTLGLFDLDYTDPAGARDDFRSNWGTDELDYLSRYDGLRAVRLNPLGAYALGLTDRYQPPAASDTAVAGSLKVLPNLDIVVTGELPPADRLMLDTYAQRTADRVWALREATLLAALDAGRGLDQLRAFLAVRATHELPNPVTTLLADVTDRAGRLGNLGVVRLVECADPALAALIANDRRLRGLCQPIGDRHVAVAIDREAQFRKALRALGHLLPADPPA
;
A
#
# COMPACT_ATOMS: atom_id res chain seq x y z
N MET A 1 -3.01 -43.64 -47.47
CA MET A 1 -1.66 -43.08 -47.72
C MET A 1 -1.82 -41.59 -47.55
N ASN A 2 -1.59 -41.14 -46.31
CA ASN A 2 -1.96 -39.82 -45.80
C ASN A 2 -0.84 -38.83 -46.07
N ALA A 3 -1.20 -37.63 -46.50
CA ALA A 3 -0.43 -36.41 -46.27
C ALA A 3 -1.39 -35.23 -46.41
N GLU A 4 -2.08 -34.91 -45.31
CA GLU A 4 -2.64 -33.58 -45.07
C GLU A 4 -1.47 -32.60 -44.92
N ALA A 5 -1.41 -31.62 -45.81
CA ALA A 5 -0.56 -30.45 -45.63
C ALA A 5 -1.39 -29.40 -44.86
N ASP A 6 -1.29 -29.46 -43.53
CA ASP A 6 -1.71 -28.40 -42.63
C ASP A 6 -0.71 -27.25 -42.76
N ALA A 7 -1.00 -26.34 -43.68
CA ALA A 7 -0.25 -25.10 -43.83
C ALA A 7 -0.64 -24.18 -42.68
N GLY A 8 0.22 -24.19 -41.66
CA GLY A 8 0.15 -23.35 -40.47
C GLY A 8 -0.30 -21.94 -40.79
N ARG A 9 -1.44 -21.58 -40.21
CA ARG A 9 -1.91 -20.22 -40.01
C ARG A 9 -0.85 -19.50 -39.17
N PHE A 10 0.09 -18.82 -39.84
CA PHE A 10 0.91 -17.79 -39.22
C PHE A 10 -0.04 -16.69 -38.75
N ASP A 11 -0.50 -16.81 -37.51
CA ASP A 11 -1.17 -15.74 -36.78
C ASP A 11 -0.14 -14.63 -36.59
N THR A 12 -0.18 -13.66 -37.50
CA THR A 12 0.52 -12.39 -37.39
C THR A 12 -0.19 -11.64 -36.27
N ARG A 13 0.19 -11.91 -35.01
CA ARG A 13 -0.18 -11.06 -33.88
C ARG A 13 0.45 -9.70 -34.14
N GLU A 14 -0.37 -8.72 -34.53
CA GLU A 14 -0.01 -7.32 -34.42
C GLU A 14 0.44 -7.10 -32.96
N ASP A 15 1.69 -6.67 -32.77
CA ASP A 15 2.25 -6.30 -31.47
C ASP A 15 1.35 -5.21 -30.85
N ASP A 16 0.49 -5.58 -29.90
CA ASP A 16 -0.38 -4.65 -29.18
C ASP A 16 0.44 -3.86 -28.15
N GLN A 17 1.29 -2.98 -28.68
CA GLN A 17 2.14 -2.09 -27.92
C GLN A 17 1.28 -1.08 -27.16
N THR A 18 1.42 -1.07 -25.83
CA THR A 18 0.70 -0.18 -24.92
C THR A 18 1.63 0.92 -24.39
N ILE A 19 1.33 2.18 -24.72
CA ILE A 19 1.94 3.35 -24.09
C ILE A 19 1.01 3.88 -23.00
N ARG A 20 1.46 3.84 -21.75
CA ARG A 20 0.65 4.16 -20.56
C ARG A 20 1.26 5.28 -19.72
N PRO A 21 0.67 6.49 -19.74
CA PRO A 21 0.97 7.54 -18.78
C PRO A 21 0.47 7.15 -17.38
N THR A 22 1.37 7.04 -16.40
CA THR A 22 1.03 6.46 -15.09
C THR A 22 0.80 7.48 -13.99
N GLN A 23 1.17 8.74 -14.22
CA GLN A 23 1.17 9.77 -13.19
C GLN A 23 -0.22 10.02 -12.58
N ALA A 24 -1.22 10.30 -13.43
CA ALA A 24 -2.57 10.61 -12.96
C ALA A 24 -3.22 9.37 -12.32
N GLU A 25 -2.98 8.20 -12.90
CA GLU A 25 -3.47 6.91 -12.40
C GLU A 25 -2.95 6.62 -10.99
N ALA A 26 -1.66 6.83 -10.73
CA ALA A 26 -1.06 6.59 -9.43
C ALA A 26 -1.59 7.55 -8.35
N LEU A 27 -1.77 8.83 -8.69
CA LEU A 27 -2.33 9.84 -7.79
C LEU A 27 -3.77 9.51 -7.36
N ALA A 28 -4.57 8.96 -8.27
CA ALA A 28 -5.92 8.47 -7.94
C ALA A 28 -5.88 7.14 -7.18
N SER A 29 -5.03 6.21 -7.61
CA SER A 29 -4.96 4.85 -7.06
C SER A 29 -4.47 4.83 -5.61
N VAL A 30 -3.52 5.69 -5.22
CA VAL A 30 -3.06 5.75 -3.83
C VAL A 30 -4.20 6.09 -2.87
N LEU A 31 -5.11 7.01 -3.25
CA LEU A 31 -6.27 7.36 -2.44
C LEU A 31 -7.28 6.21 -2.40
N ALA A 32 -7.59 5.60 -3.56
CA ALA A 32 -8.51 4.47 -3.64
C ALA A 32 -8.05 3.29 -2.75
N VAL A 33 -6.77 2.94 -2.82
CA VAL A 33 -6.17 1.87 -2.00
C VAL A 33 -6.20 2.21 -0.52
N LEU A 34 -5.90 3.45 -0.12
CA LEU A 34 -5.99 3.87 1.27
C LEU A 34 -7.43 3.81 1.80
N HIS A 35 -8.43 4.24 1.02
CA HIS A 35 -9.83 4.10 1.40
C HIS A 35 -10.25 2.63 1.53
N LEU A 36 -9.83 1.77 0.59
CA LEU A 36 -10.10 0.34 0.63
C LEU A 36 -9.45 -0.34 1.86
N CYS A 37 -8.24 0.09 2.23
CA CYS A 37 -7.57 -0.32 3.46
C CYS A 37 -8.33 0.14 4.70
N GLY A 38 -8.79 1.39 4.73
CA GLY A 38 -9.59 1.93 5.83
C GLY A 38 -10.91 1.20 6.00
N ALA A 39 -11.53 0.76 4.90
CA ALA A 39 -12.73 -0.08 4.91
C ALA A 39 -12.42 -1.52 5.38
N GLY A 40 -11.14 -1.86 5.53
CA GLY A 40 -10.61 -3.13 5.98
C GLY A 40 -10.96 -4.30 5.08
N LYS A 41 -11.00 -4.03 3.78
CA LYS A 41 -11.16 -5.02 2.72
C LYS A 41 -9.84 -5.68 2.33
N LEU A 42 -8.71 -5.14 2.78
CA LEU A 42 -7.38 -5.65 2.46
C LEU A 42 -6.89 -6.65 3.52
N ARG A 43 -6.31 -7.75 3.05
CA ARG A 43 -5.71 -8.80 3.87
C ARG A 43 -4.34 -9.20 3.33
N CYS A 44 -3.38 -9.34 4.23
CA CYS A 44 -2.05 -9.84 3.91
C CYS A 44 -1.68 -10.99 4.84
N SER A 45 -0.77 -11.84 4.37
CA SER A 45 -0.19 -12.93 5.17
C SER A 45 0.67 -12.36 6.30
N GLU A 46 0.48 -12.83 7.53
CA GLU A 46 1.35 -12.46 8.66
C GLU A 46 2.79 -12.92 8.45
N LYS A 47 2.98 -14.08 7.81
CA LYS A 47 4.30 -14.68 7.58
C LYS A 47 5.07 -14.01 6.45
N THR A 48 4.40 -13.71 5.34
CA THR A 48 5.07 -13.24 4.12
C THR A 48 4.80 -11.79 3.80
N GLN A 49 3.87 -11.15 4.52
CA GLN A 49 3.38 -9.79 4.29
C GLN A 49 2.71 -9.57 2.92
N ARG A 50 2.63 -10.62 2.09
CA ARG A 50 2.05 -10.58 0.75
C ARG A 50 0.52 -10.47 0.81
N PRO A 51 -0.10 -9.75 -0.14
CA PRO A 51 -1.55 -9.68 -0.25
C PRO A 51 -2.14 -11.05 -0.58
N ALA A 52 -3.32 -11.34 -0.04
CA ALA A 52 -4.11 -12.49 -0.43
C ALA A 52 -4.70 -12.31 -1.85
N ALA A 53 -5.05 -13.39 -2.55
CA ALA A 53 -5.65 -13.31 -3.89
C ALA A 53 -6.90 -12.42 -3.94
N ALA A 54 -7.78 -12.52 -2.95
CA ALA A 54 -8.96 -11.65 -2.83
C ALA A 54 -8.60 -10.17 -2.63
N THR A 55 -7.47 -9.87 -1.99
CA THR A 55 -6.95 -8.49 -1.83
C THR A 55 -6.42 -7.97 -3.15
N VAL A 56 -5.71 -8.79 -3.93
CA VAL A 56 -5.26 -8.41 -5.27
C VAL A 56 -6.46 -8.11 -6.17
N ALA A 57 -7.49 -8.96 -6.18
CA ALA A 57 -8.71 -8.71 -6.95
C ALA A 57 -9.42 -7.41 -6.53
N ALA A 58 -9.63 -7.21 -5.22
CA ALA A 58 -10.29 -6.01 -4.71
C ALA A 58 -9.49 -4.72 -5.01
N VAL A 59 -8.15 -4.79 -5.01
CA VAL A 59 -7.33 -3.64 -5.41
C VAL A 59 -7.45 -3.40 -6.92
N ALA A 60 -7.37 -4.44 -7.75
CA ALA A 60 -7.46 -4.32 -9.20
C ALA A 60 -8.75 -3.62 -9.66
N GLU A 61 -9.88 -3.88 -8.99
CA GLU A 61 -11.17 -3.25 -9.26
C GLU A 61 -11.20 -1.73 -9.02
N VAL A 62 -10.30 -1.20 -8.18
CA VAL A 62 -10.30 0.21 -7.77
C VAL A 62 -9.13 1.02 -8.34
N LEU A 63 -8.20 0.37 -9.05
CA LEU A 63 -7.08 1.07 -9.70
C LEU A 63 -7.59 1.93 -10.85
N ALA A 64 -7.13 3.19 -10.87
CA ALA A 64 -7.33 4.04 -12.04
C ALA A 64 -6.52 3.46 -13.21
N GLY A 65 -7.20 3.20 -14.34
CA GLY A 65 -6.60 2.53 -15.50
C GLY A 65 -6.48 1.00 -15.37
N GLY A 66 -6.92 0.40 -14.26
CA GLY A 66 -6.77 -1.05 -14.02
C GLY A 66 -5.32 -1.49 -13.73
N ASP A 67 -5.08 -2.79 -13.70
CA ASP A 67 -3.70 -3.34 -13.63
C ASP A 67 -2.99 -3.23 -15.00
N PHE A 68 -1.67 -3.42 -15.05
CA PHE A 68 -0.89 -3.34 -16.30
C PHE A 68 -1.20 -4.48 -17.27
N TYR A 69 -1.41 -5.69 -16.73
CA TYR A 69 -1.91 -6.84 -17.47
C TYR A 69 -3.22 -7.34 -16.85
N ALA A 70 -4.12 -7.84 -17.70
CA ALA A 70 -5.41 -8.36 -17.25
C ALA A 70 -5.29 -9.64 -16.41
N THR A 71 -4.36 -10.52 -16.76
CA THR A 71 -4.22 -11.86 -16.16
C THR A 71 -3.03 -11.99 -15.20
N GLU A 72 -2.09 -11.06 -15.24
CA GLU A 72 -0.87 -11.09 -14.44
C GLU A 72 -0.78 -9.84 -13.55
N PRO A 73 -1.30 -9.89 -12.31
CA PRO A 73 -1.33 -8.72 -11.44
C PRO A 73 0.07 -8.20 -11.14
N ILE A 74 0.28 -6.92 -11.39
CA ILE A 74 1.51 -6.19 -11.09
C ILE A 74 1.18 -5.08 -10.10
N ALA A 75 0.40 -4.09 -10.51
CA ALA A 75 0.06 -2.94 -9.69
C ALA A 75 -0.81 -3.34 -8.50
N ALA A 76 -1.80 -4.21 -8.72
CA ALA A 76 -2.71 -4.64 -7.66
C ALA A 76 -2.01 -5.49 -6.58
N PHE A 77 -0.95 -6.21 -6.95
CA PHE A 77 -0.10 -6.90 -6.01
C PHE A 77 0.83 -5.94 -5.25
N ALA A 78 1.38 -4.93 -5.92
CA ALA A 78 2.34 -4.00 -5.35
C ALA A 78 1.74 -3.05 -4.31
N TRP A 79 0.53 -2.52 -4.55
CA TRP A 79 -0.09 -1.50 -3.70
C TRP A 79 -0.17 -1.84 -2.20
N PRO A 80 -0.67 -3.03 -1.79
CA PRO A 80 -0.69 -3.43 -0.39
C PRO A 80 0.70 -3.45 0.26
N LEU A 81 1.73 -3.88 -0.48
CA LEU A 81 3.12 -3.90 0.00
C LEU A 81 3.69 -2.49 0.13
N LEU A 82 3.38 -1.61 -0.82
CA LEU A 82 3.83 -0.22 -0.83
C LEU A 82 3.30 0.54 0.41
N ILE A 83 1.99 0.48 0.66
CA ILE A 83 1.38 1.17 1.82
C ILE A 83 1.87 0.58 3.15
N GLN A 84 2.17 -0.72 3.20
CA GLN A 84 2.72 -1.36 4.38
C GLN A 84 4.18 -0.94 4.63
N ALA A 85 5.04 -1.00 3.61
CA ALA A 85 6.43 -0.54 3.71
C ALA A 85 6.50 0.96 4.08
N GLY A 86 5.57 1.76 3.54
CA GLY A 86 5.38 3.18 3.88
C GLY A 86 4.98 3.45 5.33
N GLY A 87 4.54 2.43 6.06
CA GLY A 87 3.95 2.56 7.40
C GLY A 87 2.61 3.30 7.38
N LEU A 88 1.94 3.36 6.23
CA LEU A 88 0.58 3.90 6.12
C LEU A 88 -0.45 2.86 6.58
N ALA A 89 -0.11 1.59 6.46
CA ALA A 89 -0.92 0.51 6.97
C ALA A 89 -0.07 -0.53 7.71
N GLU A 90 -0.70 -1.20 8.67
CA GLU A 90 -0.09 -2.25 9.49
C GLU A 90 -1.03 -3.46 9.59
N LEU A 91 -0.45 -4.61 9.93
CA LEU A 91 -1.21 -5.83 10.12
C LEU A 91 -1.80 -5.89 11.52
N ALA A 92 -3.11 -6.11 11.59
CA ALA A 92 -3.83 -6.56 12.78
C ALA A 92 -4.31 -7.99 12.52
N GLY A 93 -3.48 -8.97 12.90
CA GLY A 93 -3.58 -10.34 12.39
C GLY A 93 -3.40 -10.37 10.86
N SER A 94 -4.31 -11.02 10.14
CA SER A 94 -4.29 -11.06 8.67
C SER A 94 -4.90 -9.83 7.98
N ARG A 95 -5.53 -8.91 8.73
CA ARG A 95 -6.20 -7.74 8.16
C ARG A 95 -5.24 -6.55 8.14
N LEU A 96 -5.18 -5.87 7.00
CA LEU A 96 -4.41 -4.64 6.86
C LEU A 96 -5.28 -3.45 7.29
N GLN A 97 -4.76 -2.63 8.20
CA GLN A 97 -5.48 -1.48 8.78
C GLN A 97 -4.63 -0.21 8.64
N LEU A 98 -5.27 0.94 8.44
CA LEU A 98 -4.57 2.22 8.37
C LEU A 98 -3.95 2.57 9.73
N THR A 99 -2.69 3.00 9.72
CA THR A 99 -2.05 3.63 10.88
C THR A 99 -2.53 5.08 11.02
N ALA A 100 -2.13 5.77 12.10
CA ALA A 100 -2.36 7.22 12.22
C ALA A 100 -1.75 7.99 11.04
N LYS A 101 -0.57 7.55 10.56
CA LYS A 101 0.09 8.11 9.37
C LYS A 101 -0.73 7.88 8.10
N GLY A 102 -1.29 6.67 7.92
CA GLY A 102 -2.15 6.37 6.77
C GLY A 102 -3.44 7.17 6.75
N ARG A 103 -4.07 7.39 7.92
CA ARG A 103 -5.26 8.24 8.03
C ARG A 103 -4.94 9.70 7.70
N ALA A 104 -3.79 10.21 8.14
CA ALA A 104 -3.34 11.56 7.81
C ALA A 104 -3.05 11.73 6.31
N ALA A 105 -2.51 10.69 5.66
CA ALA A 105 -2.19 10.72 4.23
C ALA A 105 -3.41 10.95 3.32
N LEU A 106 -4.62 10.57 3.75
CA LEU A 106 -5.88 10.85 3.02
C LEU A 106 -6.19 12.35 2.87
N GLY A 107 -5.64 13.19 3.76
CA GLY A 107 -5.78 14.65 3.71
C GLY A 107 -4.56 15.37 3.12
N GLN A 108 -3.51 14.64 2.72
CA GLN A 108 -2.29 15.21 2.16
C GLN A 108 -2.33 15.18 0.62
N PRO A 109 -1.56 16.06 -0.07
CA PRO A 109 -1.39 15.94 -1.51
C PRO A 109 -0.88 14.53 -1.89
N PRO A 110 -1.55 13.81 -2.81
CA PRO A 110 -1.19 12.42 -3.12
C PRO A 110 0.26 12.25 -3.61
N ALA A 111 0.80 13.26 -4.31
CA ALA A 111 2.19 13.27 -4.76
C ALA A 111 3.20 13.19 -3.60
N GLU A 112 2.92 13.85 -2.47
CA GLU A 112 3.76 13.78 -1.26
C GLU A 112 3.73 12.38 -0.65
N THR A 113 2.55 11.75 -0.65
CA THR A 113 2.37 10.39 -0.17
C THR A 113 3.15 9.41 -1.06
N ILE A 114 3.04 9.52 -2.39
CA ILE A 114 3.80 8.70 -3.35
C ILE A 114 5.32 8.86 -3.14
N ARG A 115 5.82 10.10 -2.99
CA ARG A 115 7.23 10.35 -2.70
C ARG A 115 7.68 9.68 -1.40
N ALA A 116 6.87 9.74 -0.35
CA ALA A 116 7.16 9.09 0.93
C ALA A 116 7.12 7.55 0.82
N LEU A 117 6.19 7.00 0.03
CA LEU A 117 6.10 5.56 -0.26
C LEU A 117 7.35 5.08 -0.99
N TRP A 118 7.76 5.76 -2.07
CA TRP A 118 8.97 5.41 -2.82
C TRP A 118 10.21 5.39 -1.92
N ARG A 119 10.43 6.47 -1.15
CA ARG A 119 11.56 6.55 -0.21
C ARG A 119 11.54 5.41 0.81
N SER A 120 10.37 5.08 1.33
CA SER A 120 10.21 3.97 2.29
C SER A 120 10.48 2.61 1.64
N TRP A 121 10.01 2.41 0.40
CA TRP A 121 10.21 1.18 -0.36
C TRP A 121 11.70 0.91 -0.65
N VAL A 122 12.43 1.95 -1.07
CA VAL A 122 13.89 1.87 -1.29
C VAL A 122 14.63 1.57 0.02
N GLY A 123 14.16 2.12 1.14
CA GLY A 123 14.83 2.00 2.45
C GLY A 123 14.51 0.72 3.24
N LYS A 124 13.35 0.08 2.99
CA LYS A 124 12.83 -1.05 3.78
C LYS A 124 12.52 -2.25 2.87
N ALA A 125 13.20 -3.36 3.10
CA ALA A 125 12.98 -4.60 2.38
C ALA A 125 11.86 -5.43 3.05
N LEU A 126 10.60 -5.15 2.70
CA LEU A 126 9.47 -5.91 3.21
C LEU A 126 9.42 -7.33 2.61
N ILE A 127 9.79 -7.45 1.33
CA ILE A 127 9.97 -8.71 0.61
C ILE A 127 11.26 -8.62 -0.21
N ASP A 128 11.63 -9.70 -0.91
CA ASP A 128 12.68 -9.67 -1.92
C ASP A 128 12.05 -9.60 -3.32
N GLU A 129 12.36 -8.61 -4.15
CA GLU A 129 11.76 -8.48 -5.49
C GLU A 129 12.07 -9.66 -6.41
N LEU A 130 13.21 -10.33 -6.24
CA LEU A 130 13.54 -11.50 -7.06
C LEU A 130 12.49 -12.61 -6.90
N SER A 131 11.80 -12.63 -5.74
CA SER A 131 10.73 -13.60 -5.47
C SER A 131 9.47 -13.42 -6.31
N ARG A 132 9.48 -12.44 -7.23
CA ARG A 132 8.48 -12.22 -8.27
C ARG A 132 8.91 -12.72 -9.66
N VAL A 133 10.17 -13.12 -9.83
CA VAL A 133 10.67 -13.83 -11.00
C VAL A 133 10.61 -15.33 -10.71
N GLU A 134 9.43 -15.90 -10.86
CA GLU A 134 9.06 -17.23 -10.34
C GLU A 134 9.81 -18.38 -11.02
N HIS A 135 10.22 -18.20 -12.28
CA HIS A 135 10.99 -19.18 -13.05
C HIS A 135 12.44 -19.32 -12.57
N ILE A 136 13.01 -18.30 -11.91
CA ILE A 136 14.32 -18.42 -11.24
C ILE A 136 14.09 -19.07 -9.87
N LYS A 137 14.43 -20.35 -9.74
CA LYS A 137 14.23 -21.14 -8.52
C LYS A 137 15.46 -21.08 -7.60
N GLY A 138 15.34 -21.68 -6.41
CA GLY A 138 16.43 -21.79 -5.43
C GLY A 138 16.73 -20.52 -4.61
N GLN A 139 15.98 -19.44 -4.85
CA GLN A 139 16.14 -18.14 -4.19
C GLN A 139 16.09 -18.17 -2.65
N ARG A 140 15.34 -19.12 -2.07
CA ARG A 140 15.14 -19.25 -0.60
C ARG A 140 16.30 -19.94 0.12
N THR A 141 17.27 -20.46 -0.63
CA THR A 141 18.44 -21.14 -0.03
C THR A 141 19.28 -20.13 0.74
N ALA A 142 19.66 -20.46 1.97
CA ALA A 142 20.40 -19.56 2.85
C ALA A 142 21.70 -19.06 2.20
N ASN A 143 22.00 -17.78 2.35
CA ASN A 143 23.21 -17.13 1.81
C ASN A 143 23.32 -17.11 0.28
N THR A 144 22.20 -17.22 -0.44
CA THR A 144 22.19 -17.18 -1.92
C THR A 144 22.16 -15.75 -2.45
N LEU A 145 21.25 -14.93 -1.92
CA LEU A 145 21.05 -13.56 -2.38
C LEU A 145 21.85 -12.55 -1.53
N THR A 146 22.23 -11.43 -2.17
CA THR A 146 22.70 -10.23 -1.47
C THR A 146 21.54 -9.55 -0.71
N SER A 147 21.78 -8.38 -0.11
CA SER A 147 20.74 -7.63 0.61
C SER A 147 19.75 -7.00 -0.36
N ALA A 148 18.46 -7.34 -0.26
CA ALA A 148 17.40 -6.73 -1.07
C ALA A 148 17.40 -5.19 -0.95
N LYS A 149 17.64 -4.64 0.25
CA LYS A 149 17.76 -3.19 0.46
C LYS A 149 18.85 -2.57 -0.41
N THR A 150 20.05 -3.15 -0.42
CA THR A 150 21.19 -2.62 -1.19
C THR A 150 20.92 -2.69 -2.69
N ARG A 151 20.28 -3.78 -3.14
CA ARG A 151 19.91 -3.93 -4.55
C ARG A 151 18.89 -2.87 -4.98
N ARG A 152 17.82 -2.66 -4.19
CA ARG A 152 16.83 -1.60 -4.42
C ARG A 152 17.46 -0.22 -4.50
N GLN A 153 18.36 0.10 -3.57
CA GLN A 153 19.08 1.37 -3.56
C GLN A 153 19.92 1.58 -4.82
N THR A 154 20.56 0.51 -5.30
CA THR A 154 21.33 0.55 -6.54
C THR A 154 20.44 0.82 -7.76
N VAL A 155 19.32 0.10 -7.87
CA VAL A 155 18.34 0.35 -8.95
C VAL A 155 17.74 1.75 -8.84
N ALA A 156 17.32 2.19 -7.65
CA ALA A 156 16.78 3.53 -7.44
C ALA A 156 17.77 4.63 -7.84
N THR A 157 19.06 4.43 -7.58
CA THR A 157 20.13 5.35 -8.02
C THR A 157 20.24 5.38 -9.55
N ALA A 158 20.09 4.23 -10.22
CA ALA A 158 20.08 4.17 -11.68
C ALA A 158 18.86 4.87 -12.28
N LEU A 159 17.67 4.62 -11.72
CA LEU A 159 16.42 5.24 -12.16
C LEU A 159 16.45 6.77 -12.02
N ALA A 160 17.11 7.31 -11.00
CA ALA A 160 17.32 8.75 -10.83
C ALA A 160 18.25 9.38 -11.88
N ARG A 161 19.00 8.58 -12.65
CA ARG A 161 19.86 9.05 -13.74
C ARG A 161 19.18 9.01 -15.11
N CYS A 162 17.93 8.54 -15.19
CA CYS A 162 17.17 8.60 -16.43
C CYS A 162 16.88 10.07 -16.81
N PRO A 163 17.00 10.45 -18.10
CA PRO A 163 16.58 11.77 -18.56
C PRO A 163 15.08 11.98 -18.31
N VAL A 164 14.74 13.14 -17.75
CA VAL A 164 13.35 13.51 -17.46
C VAL A 164 12.64 13.84 -18.78
N GLY A 165 11.48 13.24 -19.02
CA GLY A 165 10.64 13.52 -20.20
C GLY A 165 11.08 12.80 -21.48
N GLU A 166 12.14 12.01 -21.45
CA GLU A 166 12.62 11.23 -22.60
C GLU A 166 12.34 9.74 -22.43
N TRP A 167 11.96 9.07 -23.52
CA TRP A 167 11.82 7.62 -23.54
C TRP A 167 13.19 6.96 -23.58
N VAL A 168 13.40 6.00 -22.67
CA VAL A 168 14.62 5.21 -22.54
C VAL A 168 14.26 3.73 -22.75
N PRO A 169 14.78 3.08 -23.81
CA PRO A 169 14.66 1.64 -23.95
C PRO A 169 15.25 0.92 -22.73
N VAL A 170 14.62 -0.17 -22.30
CA VAL A 170 15.08 -0.92 -21.13
C VAL A 170 16.51 -1.45 -21.32
N ASP A 171 16.86 -1.90 -22.52
CA ASP A 171 18.20 -2.44 -22.79
C ASP A 171 19.28 -1.34 -22.79
N ASP A 172 18.90 -0.11 -23.14
CA ASP A 172 19.75 1.07 -22.97
C ASP A 172 19.95 1.40 -21.48
N LEU A 173 18.89 1.30 -20.66
CA LEU A 173 18.99 1.45 -19.22
C LEU A 173 19.94 0.40 -18.62
N PHE A 174 19.82 -0.87 -19.03
CA PHE A 174 20.71 -1.95 -18.60
C PHE A 174 22.17 -1.64 -18.96
N THR A 175 22.40 -1.24 -20.21
CA THR A 175 23.74 -0.85 -20.69
C THR A 175 24.31 0.32 -19.88
N ARG A 176 23.50 1.35 -19.58
CA ARG A 176 23.91 2.49 -18.75
C ARG A 176 24.21 2.07 -17.31
N MET A 177 23.44 1.15 -16.74
CA MET A 177 23.67 0.62 -15.39
C MET A 177 25.00 -0.14 -15.32
N GLN A 178 25.27 -1.03 -16.27
CA GLN A 178 26.52 -1.77 -16.34
C GLN A 178 27.73 -0.84 -16.52
N ARG A 179 27.67 0.11 -17.47
CA ARG A 179 28.74 1.10 -17.68
C ARG A 179 28.95 2.03 -16.49
N GLY A 180 27.87 2.36 -15.78
CA GLY A 180 27.90 3.25 -14.62
C GLY A 180 28.27 2.58 -13.29
N GLY A 181 28.56 1.27 -13.29
CA GLY A 181 28.84 0.50 -12.07
C GLY A 181 27.63 0.37 -11.14
N LEU A 182 26.41 0.53 -11.65
CA LEU A 182 25.15 0.45 -10.90
C LEU A 182 24.48 -0.92 -11.08
N SER A 183 25.24 -1.99 -10.90
CA SER A 183 24.72 -3.35 -10.94
C SER A 183 24.18 -3.75 -9.56
N PRO A 184 22.90 -4.18 -9.43
CA PRO A 184 22.36 -4.58 -8.15
C PRO A 184 22.91 -5.90 -7.61
N SER A 185 23.80 -6.61 -8.33
CA SER A 185 24.46 -7.87 -7.93
C SER A 185 23.57 -8.80 -7.10
N VAL A 186 22.82 -9.68 -7.78
CA VAL A 186 21.77 -10.49 -7.13
C VAL A 186 22.36 -11.62 -6.29
N ALA A 187 23.23 -12.43 -6.89
CA ALA A 187 23.88 -13.54 -6.21
C ALA A 187 25.02 -13.04 -5.31
N ARG A 188 25.15 -13.64 -4.12
CA ARG A 188 26.16 -13.24 -3.13
C ARG A 188 27.60 -13.56 -3.56
N SER A 189 27.77 -14.57 -4.41
CA SER A 189 29.05 -15.01 -4.97
C SER A 189 28.80 -15.91 -6.18
N GLU A 190 29.85 -16.21 -6.93
CA GLU A 190 29.77 -17.19 -8.03
C GLU A 190 29.26 -18.55 -7.54
N ARG A 191 29.69 -19.00 -6.35
CA ARG A 191 29.17 -20.24 -5.73
C ARG A 191 27.68 -20.16 -5.40
N ALA A 192 27.14 -18.97 -5.15
CA ALA A 192 25.72 -18.79 -4.89
C ALA A 192 24.89 -18.88 -6.18
N LEU A 193 25.46 -18.55 -7.35
CA LEU A 193 24.76 -18.71 -8.64
C LEU A 193 24.36 -20.16 -8.89
N TRP A 194 25.19 -21.12 -8.49
CA TRP A 194 24.90 -22.56 -8.61
C TRP A 194 23.62 -23.02 -7.90
N ARG A 195 23.12 -22.21 -6.96
CA ARG A 195 21.87 -22.49 -6.22
C ARG A 195 20.65 -21.92 -6.91
N LEU A 196 20.83 -20.98 -7.83
CA LEU A 196 19.77 -20.43 -8.67
C LEU A 196 19.70 -21.25 -9.94
N TYR A 197 18.49 -21.55 -10.40
CA TYR A 197 18.30 -22.40 -11.57
C TYR A 197 16.95 -22.17 -12.22
N LEU A 198 16.85 -22.52 -13.50
CA LEU A 198 15.60 -22.58 -14.25
C LEU A 198 15.18 -24.05 -14.34
N THR A 199 13.90 -24.34 -14.10
CA THR A 199 13.31 -25.68 -14.23
C THR A 199 13.90 -26.75 -13.29
N ASP A 200 15.16 -27.15 -13.46
CA ASP A 200 15.92 -28.17 -12.74
C ASP A 200 17.27 -27.64 -12.17
N ALA A 201 17.65 -28.07 -10.96
CA ALA A 201 18.82 -27.56 -10.26
C ALA A 201 20.17 -28.07 -10.78
N GLN A 202 20.20 -29.25 -11.40
CA GLN A 202 21.41 -29.86 -11.93
C GLN A 202 21.71 -29.35 -13.35
N TYR A 203 20.70 -29.29 -14.21
CA TYR A 203 20.91 -28.95 -15.63
C TYR A 203 20.64 -27.47 -15.94
N GLY A 204 19.64 -26.86 -15.29
CA GLY A 204 19.27 -25.46 -15.50
C GLY A 204 19.97 -24.48 -14.58
N SER A 205 21.12 -24.85 -13.99
CA SER A 205 21.84 -24.01 -13.03
C SER A 205 22.34 -22.71 -13.67
N LEU A 206 22.11 -21.58 -13.01
CA LEU A 206 22.66 -20.28 -13.38
C LEU A 206 24.16 -20.16 -13.05
N GLY A 207 24.77 -21.20 -12.44
CA GLY A 207 26.21 -21.25 -12.19
C GLY A 207 27.05 -21.57 -13.42
N TYR A 208 26.43 -22.07 -14.50
CA TYR A 208 27.14 -22.34 -15.75
C TYR A 208 27.52 -21.03 -16.46
N ALA A 209 28.72 -20.98 -17.04
CA ALA A 209 29.22 -19.79 -17.72
C ALA A 209 28.32 -19.41 -18.91
N GLY A 210 27.88 -18.15 -18.96
CA GLY A 210 26.99 -17.61 -19.99
C GLY A 210 25.48 -17.84 -19.76
N PHE A 211 25.09 -18.51 -18.68
CA PHE A 211 23.67 -18.82 -18.40
C PHE A 211 23.04 -17.90 -17.35
N ALA A 212 23.81 -16.96 -16.80
CA ALA A 212 23.37 -15.95 -15.83
C ALA A 212 23.79 -14.55 -16.27
N ASP A 213 23.77 -14.30 -17.57
CA ASP A 213 24.12 -12.99 -18.12
C ASP A 213 23.25 -11.90 -17.50
N TRP A 214 23.82 -10.70 -17.43
CA TRP A 214 23.25 -9.58 -16.67
C TRP A 214 21.74 -9.35 -16.95
N PRO A 215 21.23 -9.39 -18.21
CA PRO A 215 19.80 -9.22 -18.47
C PRO A 215 18.89 -10.29 -17.82
N ILE A 216 19.38 -11.52 -17.66
CA ILE A 216 18.64 -12.66 -17.10
C ILE A 216 18.45 -12.51 -15.58
N LEU A 217 19.49 -12.10 -14.85
CA LEU A 217 19.44 -12.06 -13.40
C LEU A 217 19.28 -10.63 -12.85
N GLU A 218 20.28 -9.79 -13.00
CA GLU A 218 20.24 -8.39 -12.56
C GLU A 218 19.20 -7.56 -13.33
N GLY A 219 19.03 -7.83 -14.63
CA GLY A 219 18.06 -7.18 -15.50
C GLY A 219 16.62 -7.51 -15.08
N ARG A 220 16.30 -8.79 -14.87
CA ARG A 220 14.97 -9.19 -14.35
C ARG A 220 14.69 -8.63 -12.97
N TYR A 221 15.69 -8.60 -12.08
CA TYR A 221 15.55 -7.91 -10.80
C TYR A 221 15.23 -6.41 -10.97
N THR A 222 15.95 -5.73 -11.89
CA THR A 222 15.76 -4.32 -12.21
C THR A 222 14.35 -4.05 -12.77
N LEU A 223 13.87 -4.92 -13.67
CA LEU A 223 12.53 -4.84 -14.22
C LEU A 223 11.44 -4.97 -13.15
N VAL A 224 11.61 -5.82 -12.15
CA VAL A 224 10.64 -5.92 -11.04
C VAL A 224 10.56 -4.58 -10.30
N VAL A 225 11.71 -4.00 -9.91
CA VAL A 225 11.75 -2.72 -9.19
C VAL A 225 11.15 -1.59 -10.03
N LEU A 226 11.46 -1.56 -11.32
CA LEU A 226 11.00 -0.54 -12.26
C LEU A 226 9.52 -0.69 -12.59
N PHE A 227 9.08 -1.83 -13.10
CA PHE A 227 7.73 -2.03 -13.61
C PHE A 227 6.72 -2.19 -12.46
N GLU A 228 7.01 -3.07 -11.49
CA GLU A 228 6.04 -3.40 -10.43
C GLU A 228 5.94 -2.33 -9.35
N TYR A 229 7.01 -1.64 -9.02
CA TYR A 229 7.00 -0.69 -7.90
C TYR A 229 7.09 0.76 -8.35
N ALA A 230 8.09 1.13 -9.15
CA ALA A 230 8.22 2.51 -9.62
C ALA A 230 7.09 2.88 -10.62
N GLY A 231 6.73 1.96 -11.53
CA GLY A 231 5.61 2.10 -12.46
C GLY A 231 4.27 2.22 -11.74
N THR A 232 3.99 1.34 -10.77
CA THR A 232 2.77 1.39 -9.95
C THR A 232 2.62 2.70 -9.16
N LEU A 233 3.73 3.23 -8.65
CA LEU A 233 3.76 4.53 -7.97
C LEU A 233 3.70 5.72 -8.95
N GLY A 234 3.65 5.47 -10.27
CA GLY A 234 3.50 6.50 -11.29
C GLY A 234 4.75 7.31 -11.57
N LEU A 235 5.94 6.82 -11.19
CA LEU A 235 7.20 7.55 -11.38
C LEU A 235 7.63 7.56 -12.85
N PHE A 236 7.24 6.55 -13.61
CA PHE A 236 7.61 6.37 -15.00
C PHE A 236 6.36 6.11 -15.84
N ASP A 237 6.25 6.81 -16.97
CA ASP A 237 5.35 6.36 -18.03
C ASP A 237 5.96 5.11 -18.68
N LEU A 238 5.10 4.19 -19.10
CA LEU A 238 5.50 2.83 -19.46
C LEU A 238 5.13 2.55 -20.91
N ASP A 239 6.03 1.88 -21.62
CA ASP A 239 5.82 1.32 -22.95
C ASP A 239 6.07 -0.19 -22.86
N TYR A 240 5.02 -0.99 -23.06
CA TYR A 240 5.05 -2.43 -22.85
C TYR A 240 4.13 -3.19 -23.81
N THR A 241 4.42 -4.47 -24.02
CA THR A 241 3.62 -5.43 -24.78
C THR A 241 3.38 -6.68 -23.93
N ASP A 242 2.67 -7.68 -24.46
CA ASP A 242 2.54 -8.99 -23.82
C ASP A 242 3.94 -9.58 -23.51
N PRO A 243 4.18 -10.13 -22.31
CA PRO A 243 5.50 -10.68 -21.99
C PRO A 243 5.87 -11.88 -22.87
N ALA A 244 4.91 -12.65 -23.39
CA ALA A 244 5.15 -13.82 -24.22
C ALA A 244 5.90 -13.45 -25.50
N GLY A 245 7.10 -14.02 -25.67
CA GLY A 245 7.95 -13.76 -26.83
C GLY A 245 8.56 -12.34 -26.88
N ALA A 246 8.37 -11.50 -25.86
CA ALA A 246 8.92 -10.14 -25.87
C ALA A 246 10.46 -10.11 -25.74
N ARG A 247 11.03 -11.15 -25.10
CA ARG A 247 12.47 -11.32 -24.88
C ARG A 247 12.87 -12.77 -25.10
N ASP A 248 14.03 -12.98 -25.71
CA ASP A 248 14.59 -14.30 -26.01
C ASP A 248 15.97 -14.54 -25.36
N ASP A 249 16.45 -13.61 -24.54
CA ASP A 249 17.77 -13.64 -23.89
C ASP A 249 17.99 -14.85 -22.96
N PHE A 250 16.93 -15.54 -22.55
CA PHE A 250 16.98 -16.72 -21.70
C PHE A 250 16.80 -18.05 -22.45
N ARG A 251 16.43 -18.03 -23.74
CA ARG A 251 16.04 -19.22 -24.53
C ARG A 251 17.15 -20.27 -24.66
N SER A 252 18.40 -19.83 -24.54
CA SER A 252 19.55 -20.75 -24.60
C SER A 252 19.73 -21.52 -23.29
N ASN A 253 19.07 -21.14 -22.20
CA ASN A 253 19.15 -21.85 -20.94
C ASN A 253 18.37 -23.17 -20.99
N TRP A 254 18.95 -24.20 -20.36
CA TRP A 254 18.34 -25.52 -20.31
C TRP A 254 16.95 -25.48 -19.65
N GLY A 255 15.97 -26.17 -20.27
CA GLY A 255 14.62 -26.31 -19.74
C GLY A 255 13.76 -25.06 -19.85
N THR A 256 14.08 -24.17 -20.79
CA THR A 256 13.29 -22.95 -21.09
C THR A 256 12.49 -23.04 -22.37
N ASP A 257 12.54 -24.17 -23.08
CA ASP A 257 11.91 -24.38 -24.39
C ASP A 257 10.39 -24.15 -24.35
N GLU A 258 9.74 -24.52 -23.24
CA GLU A 258 8.28 -24.38 -23.04
C GLU A 258 7.88 -23.06 -22.36
N LEU A 259 8.82 -22.17 -22.02
CA LEU A 259 8.50 -20.92 -21.32
C LEU A 259 8.15 -19.82 -22.29
N ASP A 260 6.93 -19.30 -22.29
CA ASP A 260 6.58 -18.15 -23.15
C ASP A 260 7.39 -16.89 -22.80
N TYR A 261 7.76 -16.74 -21.53
CA TYR A 261 8.60 -15.66 -20.99
C TYR A 261 9.32 -16.12 -19.71
N LEU A 262 10.42 -15.44 -19.34
CA LEU A 262 11.13 -15.73 -18.08
C LEU A 262 10.47 -15.01 -16.88
N SER A 263 9.92 -13.83 -17.13
CA SER A 263 9.18 -13.08 -16.12
C SER A 263 8.03 -12.30 -16.75
N ARG A 264 6.98 -12.05 -15.97
CA ARG A 264 5.86 -11.17 -16.38
C ARG A 264 6.30 -9.75 -16.77
N TYR A 265 7.52 -9.35 -16.44
CA TYR A 265 8.06 -8.03 -16.75
C TYR A 265 8.79 -7.96 -18.09
N ASP A 266 8.94 -9.10 -18.78
CA ASP A 266 9.72 -9.20 -20.02
C ASP A 266 9.16 -8.31 -21.13
N GLY A 267 7.84 -8.06 -21.10
CA GLY A 267 7.12 -7.18 -22.01
C GLY A 267 7.45 -5.69 -21.89
N LEU A 268 8.17 -5.23 -20.85
CA LEU A 268 8.55 -3.82 -20.73
C LEU A 268 9.64 -3.46 -21.76
N ARG A 269 9.31 -2.54 -22.67
CA ARG A 269 10.15 -2.10 -23.79
C ARG A 269 10.91 -0.83 -23.46
N ALA A 270 10.22 0.21 -22.98
CA ALA A 270 10.81 1.51 -22.67
C ALA A 270 10.09 2.19 -21.49
N VAL A 271 10.78 3.15 -20.88
CA VAL A 271 10.23 3.96 -19.79
C VAL A 271 10.58 5.43 -19.97
N ARG A 272 9.71 6.31 -19.49
CA ARG A 272 9.96 7.75 -19.47
C ARG A 272 9.79 8.30 -18.06
N LEU A 273 10.84 8.89 -17.50
CA LEU A 273 10.79 9.53 -16.19
C LEU A 273 9.90 10.77 -16.27
N ASN A 274 8.75 10.75 -15.61
CA ASN A 274 7.76 11.84 -15.67
C ASN A 274 7.94 12.85 -14.51
N PRO A 275 7.20 13.98 -14.49
CA PRO A 275 7.35 15.01 -13.45
C PRO A 275 7.12 14.52 -12.01
N LEU A 276 6.16 13.62 -11.80
CA LEU A 276 5.94 12.98 -10.49
C LEU A 276 7.15 12.11 -10.10
N GLY A 277 7.71 11.37 -11.05
CA GLY A 277 8.93 10.61 -10.86
C GLY A 277 10.12 11.47 -10.47
N ALA A 278 10.34 12.57 -11.20
CA ALA A 278 11.40 13.53 -10.91
C ALA A 278 11.27 14.08 -9.47
N TYR A 279 10.05 14.42 -9.05
CA TYR A 279 9.76 14.85 -7.69
C TYR A 279 10.01 13.75 -6.64
N ALA A 280 9.51 12.53 -6.89
CA ALA A 280 9.62 11.40 -5.98
C ALA A 280 11.07 10.94 -5.77
N LEU A 281 11.88 10.98 -6.84
CA LEU A 281 13.32 10.69 -6.83
C LEU A 281 14.17 11.85 -6.27
N GLY A 282 13.57 13.02 -6.03
CA GLY A 282 14.25 14.17 -5.45
C GLY A 282 15.08 14.98 -6.44
N LEU A 283 14.79 14.87 -7.74
CA LEU A 283 15.37 15.72 -8.78
C LEU A 283 14.73 17.11 -8.80
N THR A 284 13.51 17.23 -8.28
CA THR A 284 12.82 18.51 -8.05
C THR A 284 12.28 18.60 -6.63
N ASP A 285 12.22 19.82 -6.09
CA ASP A 285 11.73 20.07 -4.72
C ASP A 285 10.21 20.15 -4.62
N ARG A 286 9.55 20.52 -5.71
CA ARG A 286 8.10 20.68 -5.80
C ARG A 286 7.55 19.90 -6.97
N TYR A 287 6.41 19.27 -6.74
CA TYR A 287 5.63 18.67 -7.80
C TYR A 287 4.73 19.73 -8.45
N GLN A 288 4.81 19.86 -9.77
CA GLN A 288 3.87 20.63 -10.57
C GLN A 288 3.14 19.65 -11.49
N PRO A 289 1.81 19.49 -11.36
CA PRO A 289 1.05 18.69 -12.29
C PRO A 289 1.12 19.33 -13.70
N PRO A 290 1.13 18.52 -14.78
CA PRO A 290 1.00 19.00 -16.15
C PRO A 290 -0.25 19.86 -16.29
N ALA A 291 -0.19 20.93 -17.08
CA ALA A 291 -1.30 21.88 -17.27
C ALA A 291 -2.61 21.23 -17.80
N ALA A 292 -2.53 20.04 -18.40
CA ALA A 292 -3.69 19.25 -18.86
C ALA A 292 -4.27 18.31 -17.78
N SER A 293 -3.75 18.30 -16.56
CA SER A 293 -4.25 17.47 -15.45
C SER A 293 -5.39 18.14 -14.65
N ASP A 294 -5.76 19.39 -14.98
CA ASP A 294 -6.91 20.10 -14.42
C ASP A 294 -8.26 19.62 -14.98
N THR A 295 -8.25 18.79 -16.02
CA THR A 295 -9.46 18.19 -16.57
C THR A 295 -9.81 16.91 -15.82
N ALA A 296 -10.41 17.05 -14.63
CA ALA A 296 -11.68 16.39 -14.29
C ALA A 296 -12.05 16.61 -12.82
N VAL A 297 -13.36 16.68 -12.60
CA VAL A 297 -14.08 16.46 -11.33
C VAL A 297 -14.32 17.70 -10.43
N ALA A 298 -14.06 18.93 -10.84
CA ALA A 298 -14.77 20.07 -10.23
C ALA A 298 -16.22 20.08 -10.73
N GLY A 299 -17.22 20.01 -9.83
CA GLY A 299 -18.64 20.04 -10.19
C GLY A 299 -19.26 18.70 -10.62
N SER A 300 -18.68 17.56 -10.25
CA SER A 300 -19.29 16.24 -10.51
C SER A 300 -20.32 15.82 -9.46
N LEU A 301 -20.43 16.57 -8.36
CA LEU A 301 -21.36 16.32 -7.27
C LEU A 301 -22.36 17.46 -7.13
N LYS A 302 -23.62 17.10 -6.92
CA LYS A 302 -24.67 18.00 -6.46
C LYS A 302 -25.08 17.59 -5.05
N VAL A 303 -24.69 18.40 -4.08
CA VAL A 303 -25.06 18.22 -2.67
C VAL A 303 -26.37 18.95 -2.42
N LEU A 304 -27.40 18.23 -1.98
CA LEU A 304 -28.75 18.75 -1.85
C LEU A 304 -29.09 19.08 -0.37
N PRO A 305 -30.01 20.04 -0.12
CA PRO A 305 -30.44 20.38 1.25
C PRO A 305 -31.11 19.22 1.99
N ASN A 306 -31.62 18.21 1.28
CA ASN A 306 -32.20 17.00 1.86
C ASN A 306 -31.15 15.96 2.31
N LEU A 307 -29.85 16.35 2.33
CA LEU A 307 -28.70 15.53 2.73
C LEU A 307 -28.32 14.44 1.72
N ASP A 308 -28.86 14.46 0.51
CA ASP A 308 -28.43 13.58 -0.57
C ASP A 308 -27.28 14.22 -1.37
N ILE A 309 -26.35 13.37 -1.77
CA ILE A 309 -25.25 13.68 -2.68
C ILE A 309 -25.55 12.94 -3.99
N VAL A 310 -25.80 13.69 -5.04
CA VAL A 310 -26.09 13.17 -6.37
C VAL A 310 -24.87 13.34 -7.27
N VAL A 311 -24.40 12.26 -7.85
CA VAL A 311 -23.29 12.30 -8.81
C VAL A 311 -23.82 12.65 -10.20
N THR A 312 -23.38 13.77 -10.75
CA THR A 312 -23.78 14.30 -12.06
C THR A 312 -22.79 13.96 -13.17
N GLY A 313 -21.53 13.66 -12.86
CA GLY A 313 -20.48 13.30 -13.83
C GLY A 313 -19.82 11.95 -13.58
N GLU A 314 -18.69 11.67 -14.21
CA GLU A 314 -17.91 10.47 -13.85
C GLU A 314 -17.41 10.57 -12.40
N LEU A 315 -17.50 9.46 -11.67
CA LEU A 315 -17.06 9.37 -10.29
C LEU A 315 -15.86 8.41 -10.23
N PRO A 316 -14.65 8.94 -10.00
CA PRO A 316 -13.47 8.11 -9.82
C PRO A 316 -13.67 7.08 -8.69
N PRO A 317 -13.04 5.88 -8.76
CA PRO A 317 -13.15 4.88 -7.72
C PRO A 317 -12.80 5.38 -6.31
N ALA A 318 -11.78 6.24 -6.20
CA ALA A 318 -11.39 6.87 -4.92
C ALA A 318 -12.52 7.72 -4.32
N ASP A 319 -13.14 8.57 -5.14
CA ASP A 319 -14.26 9.42 -4.75
C ASP A 319 -15.49 8.58 -4.36
N ARG A 320 -15.73 7.46 -5.04
CA ARG A 320 -16.79 6.51 -4.67
C ARG A 320 -16.55 5.89 -3.30
N LEU A 321 -15.34 5.37 -3.05
CA LEU A 321 -14.97 4.78 -1.77
C LEU A 321 -14.99 5.82 -0.63
N MET A 322 -14.67 7.07 -0.94
CA MET A 322 -14.81 8.21 -0.01
C MET A 322 -16.29 8.40 0.35
N LEU A 323 -17.20 8.45 -0.63
CA LEU A 323 -18.64 8.55 -0.35
C LEU A 323 -19.18 7.34 0.43
N ASP A 324 -18.82 6.12 0.04
CA ASP A 324 -19.22 4.87 0.72
C ASP A 324 -18.71 4.80 2.17
N THR A 325 -17.65 5.53 2.49
CA THR A 325 -17.11 5.64 3.86
C THR A 325 -18.03 6.44 4.78
N TYR A 326 -18.62 7.53 4.28
CA TYR A 326 -19.31 8.52 5.13
C TYR A 326 -20.83 8.57 4.92
N ALA A 327 -21.31 8.03 3.81
CA ALA A 327 -22.70 8.12 3.39
C ALA A 327 -23.23 6.75 2.94
N GLN A 328 -24.54 6.57 3.07
CA GLN A 328 -25.20 5.35 2.62
C GLN A 328 -25.53 5.47 1.14
N ARG A 329 -25.03 4.55 0.30
CA ARG A 329 -25.45 4.46 -1.11
C ARG A 329 -26.90 3.99 -1.19
N THR A 330 -27.81 4.86 -1.64
CA THR A 330 -29.25 4.60 -1.74
C THR A 330 -29.68 4.22 -3.16
N ALA A 331 -28.92 4.67 -4.16
CA ALA A 331 -29.07 4.29 -5.55
C ALA A 331 -27.70 4.35 -6.25
N ASP A 332 -27.65 4.01 -7.54
CA ASP A 332 -26.36 3.86 -8.21
C ASP A 332 -25.48 5.12 -8.20
N ARG A 333 -26.14 6.29 -8.19
CA ARG A 333 -25.51 7.60 -8.26
C ARG A 333 -25.93 8.53 -7.11
N VAL A 334 -26.50 7.97 -6.05
CA VAL A 334 -27.04 8.74 -4.92
C VAL A 334 -26.52 8.18 -3.60
N TRP A 335 -25.98 9.07 -2.78
CA TRP A 335 -25.52 8.79 -1.43
C TRP A 335 -26.24 9.69 -0.44
N ALA A 336 -26.80 9.11 0.60
CA ALA A 336 -27.49 9.84 1.65
C ALA A 336 -26.57 10.02 2.86
N LEU A 337 -26.35 11.26 3.28
CA LEU A 337 -25.71 11.57 4.55
C LEU A 337 -26.71 11.29 5.68
N ARG A 338 -26.30 10.46 6.62
CA ARG A 338 -27.08 10.09 7.80
C ARG A 338 -26.20 10.26 9.03
N GLU A 339 -26.80 10.66 10.14
CA GLU A 339 -26.08 10.77 11.41
C GLU A 339 -25.38 9.46 11.79
N ALA A 340 -26.05 8.32 11.60
CA ALA A 340 -25.50 7.00 11.90
C ALA A 340 -24.22 6.69 11.08
N THR A 341 -24.18 7.03 9.79
CA THR A 341 -22.99 6.77 8.96
C THR A 341 -21.83 7.69 9.32
N LEU A 342 -22.12 8.95 9.68
CA LEU A 342 -21.12 9.91 10.13
C LEU A 342 -20.53 9.53 11.49
N LEU A 343 -21.36 9.09 12.45
CA LEU A 343 -20.91 8.59 13.74
C LEU A 343 -20.07 7.32 13.59
N ALA A 344 -20.49 6.39 12.72
CA ALA A 344 -19.71 5.18 12.43
C ALA A 344 -18.35 5.52 11.80
N ALA A 345 -18.27 6.53 10.94
CA ALA A 345 -17.00 7.00 10.38
C ALA A 345 -16.08 7.59 11.47
N LEU A 346 -16.63 8.37 12.40
CA LEU A 346 -15.89 8.93 13.53
C LEU A 346 -15.40 7.85 14.50
N ASP A 347 -16.24 6.86 14.82
CA ASP A 347 -15.89 5.70 15.64
C ASP A 347 -14.74 4.88 15.01
N ALA A 348 -14.73 4.77 13.67
CA ALA A 348 -13.63 4.21 12.91
C ALA A 348 -12.39 5.13 12.80
N GLY A 349 -12.37 6.26 13.52
CA GLY A 349 -11.26 7.21 13.58
C GLY A 349 -11.13 8.12 12.36
N ARG A 350 -12.20 8.32 11.58
CA ARG A 350 -12.21 9.16 10.37
C ARG A 350 -12.87 10.50 10.65
N GLY A 351 -12.10 11.58 10.59
CA GLY A 351 -12.60 12.93 10.81
C GLY A 351 -13.57 13.38 9.71
N LEU A 352 -14.57 14.19 10.08
CA LEU A 352 -15.53 14.76 9.13
C LEU A 352 -14.97 15.95 8.34
N ASP A 353 -13.85 16.54 8.76
CA ASP A 353 -13.16 17.60 8.01
C ASP A 353 -12.70 17.11 6.64
N GLN A 354 -12.30 15.83 6.54
CA GLN A 354 -11.92 15.21 5.27
C GLN A 354 -13.12 15.15 4.31
N LEU A 355 -14.29 14.76 4.82
CA LEU A 355 -15.53 14.75 4.04
C LEU A 355 -15.93 16.17 3.61
N ARG A 356 -15.84 17.15 4.52
CA ARG A 356 -16.17 18.55 4.21
C ARG A 356 -15.26 19.10 3.11
N ALA A 357 -13.95 18.89 3.22
CA ALA A 357 -12.98 19.34 2.22
C ALA A 357 -13.23 18.66 0.86
N PHE A 358 -13.47 17.34 0.86
CA PHE A 358 -13.83 16.59 -0.34
C PHE A 358 -15.08 17.16 -1.02
N LEU A 359 -16.17 17.35 -0.28
CA LEU A 359 -17.40 17.89 -0.84
C LEU A 359 -17.20 19.33 -1.34
N ALA A 360 -16.44 20.16 -0.64
CA ALA A 360 -16.17 21.54 -1.06
C ALA A 360 -15.41 21.63 -2.40
N VAL A 361 -14.51 20.68 -2.68
CA VAL A 361 -13.75 20.63 -3.93
C VAL A 361 -14.58 20.07 -5.10
N ARG A 362 -15.44 19.09 -4.82
CA ARG A 362 -16.16 18.31 -5.85
C ARG A 362 -17.57 18.82 -6.13
N ALA A 363 -18.17 19.55 -5.20
CA ALA A 363 -19.53 20.08 -5.35
C ALA A 363 -19.59 21.18 -6.41
N THR A 364 -20.69 21.19 -7.16
CA THR A 364 -20.98 22.21 -8.18
C THR A 364 -21.30 23.56 -7.55
N HIS A 365 -21.81 23.55 -6.32
CA HIS A 365 -22.23 24.72 -5.57
C HIS A 365 -21.69 24.63 -4.14
N GLU A 366 -21.74 25.74 -3.42
CA GLU A 366 -21.47 25.74 -1.98
C GLU A 366 -22.35 24.72 -1.25
N LEU A 367 -21.79 24.15 -0.17
CA LEU A 367 -22.49 23.13 0.60
C LEU A 367 -23.74 23.73 1.26
N PRO A 368 -24.93 23.12 1.11
CA PRO A 368 -26.14 23.61 1.75
C PRO A 368 -26.00 23.65 3.28
N ASN A 369 -26.60 24.68 3.91
CA ASN A 369 -26.60 24.85 5.37
C ASN A 369 -26.98 23.57 6.15
N PRO A 370 -28.02 22.79 5.75
CA PRO A 370 -28.34 21.54 6.47
C PRO A 370 -27.19 20.55 6.53
N VAL A 371 -26.36 20.47 5.48
CA VAL A 371 -25.20 19.57 5.45
C VAL A 371 -24.11 20.08 6.39
N THR A 372 -23.77 21.37 6.31
CA THR A 372 -22.73 21.94 7.18
C THR A 372 -23.11 21.88 8.66
N THR A 373 -24.40 22.12 8.98
CA THR A 373 -24.93 22.00 10.34
C THR A 373 -24.88 20.56 10.83
N LEU A 374 -25.31 19.58 10.02
CA LEU A 374 -25.23 18.17 10.39
C LEU A 374 -23.79 17.75 10.71
N LEU A 375 -22.82 18.12 9.87
CA LEU A 375 -21.41 17.78 10.11
C LEU A 375 -20.90 18.40 11.41
N ALA A 376 -21.20 19.68 11.67
CA ALA A 376 -20.80 20.36 12.89
C ALA A 376 -21.43 19.74 14.14
N ASP A 377 -22.74 19.45 14.12
CA ASP A 377 -23.47 18.88 15.25
C ASP A 377 -23.01 17.46 15.59
N VAL A 378 -22.66 16.67 14.57
CA VAL A 378 -22.12 15.32 14.78
C VAL A 378 -20.69 15.40 15.34
N THR A 379 -19.84 16.28 14.80
CA THR A 379 -18.48 16.50 15.31
C THR A 379 -18.49 16.97 16.77
N ASP A 380 -19.33 17.95 17.11
CA ASP A 380 -19.46 18.44 18.48
C ASP A 380 -19.90 17.32 19.42
N ARG A 381 -20.99 16.59 19.09
CA ARG A 381 -21.51 15.51 19.93
C ARG A 381 -20.49 14.38 20.14
N ALA A 382 -19.75 14.00 19.11
CA ALA A 382 -18.72 12.97 19.21
C ALA A 382 -17.56 13.39 20.13
N GLY A 383 -17.26 14.69 20.23
CA GLY A 383 -16.22 15.22 21.10
C GLY A 383 -16.61 15.39 22.57
N ARG A 384 -17.89 15.19 22.95
CA ARG A 384 -18.36 15.43 24.32
C ARG A 384 -17.95 14.36 25.34
N LEU A 385 -17.50 13.19 24.88
CA LEU A 385 -17.08 12.09 25.74
C LEU A 385 -15.56 11.88 25.60
N GLY A 386 -14.86 11.78 26.73
CA GLY A 386 -13.44 11.43 26.78
C GLY A 386 -13.24 9.99 27.24
N ASN A 387 -12.55 9.17 26.45
CA ASN A 387 -12.10 7.86 26.91
C ASN A 387 -10.81 8.00 27.72
N LEU A 388 -10.88 7.75 29.03
CA LEU A 388 -9.75 7.84 29.95
C LEU A 388 -9.04 6.49 30.18
N GLY A 389 -9.40 5.45 29.44
CA GLY A 389 -8.82 4.12 29.50
C GLY A 389 -9.52 3.17 30.48
N VAL A 390 -8.93 2.00 30.67
CA VAL A 390 -9.44 0.95 31.56
C VAL A 390 -8.80 1.12 32.94
N VAL A 391 -9.63 1.01 33.97
CA VAL A 391 -9.20 1.00 35.36
C VAL A 391 -9.57 -0.31 36.02
N ARG A 392 -8.76 -0.73 36.99
CA ARG A 392 -9.12 -1.76 37.95
C ARG A 392 -10.03 -1.14 39.00
N LEU A 393 -11.28 -1.59 39.08
CA LEU A 393 -12.19 -1.20 40.15
C LEU A 393 -11.96 -2.10 41.38
N VAL A 394 -11.70 -1.49 42.52
CA VAL A 394 -11.48 -2.18 43.80
C VAL A 394 -12.59 -1.81 44.76
N GLU A 395 -13.35 -2.81 45.21
CA GLU A 395 -14.33 -2.64 46.29
C GLU A 395 -13.65 -2.74 47.66
N CYS A 396 -13.99 -1.81 48.54
CA CYS A 396 -13.60 -1.80 49.94
C CYS A 396 -14.74 -2.35 50.81
N ALA A 397 -14.38 -3.00 51.91
CA ALA A 397 -15.34 -3.56 52.86
C ALA A 397 -16.33 -2.52 53.41
N ASP A 398 -15.85 -1.28 53.61
CA ASP A 398 -16.66 -0.16 54.10
C ASP A 398 -16.12 1.19 53.59
N PRO A 399 -16.88 2.29 53.77
CA PRO A 399 -16.44 3.62 53.34
C PRO A 399 -15.21 4.17 54.07
N ALA A 400 -14.97 3.73 55.30
CA ALA A 400 -13.82 4.18 56.08
C ALA A 400 -12.51 3.65 55.48
N LEU A 401 -12.51 2.40 55.01
CA LEU A 401 -11.38 1.80 54.31
C LEU A 401 -11.13 2.47 52.95
N ALA A 402 -12.19 2.77 52.19
CA ALA A 402 -12.05 3.49 50.92
C ALA A 402 -11.44 4.89 51.16
N ALA A 403 -11.90 5.62 52.18
CA ALA A 403 -11.37 6.91 52.56
C ALA A 403 -9.91 6.83 53.07
N LEU A 404 -9.56 5.78 53.83
CA LEU A 404 -8.19 5.54 54.28
C LEU A 404 -7.24 5.35 53.09
N ILE A 405 -7.64 4.50 52.13
CA ILE A 405 -6.86 4.21 50.92
C ILE A 405 -6.73 5.46 50.04
N ALA A 406 -7.82 6.19 49.81
CA ALA A 406 -7.83 7.37 48.95
C ALA A 406 -7.03 8.54 49.53
N ASN A 407 -6.91 8.65 50.86
CA ASN A 407 -6.19 9.74 51.53
C ASN A 407 -4.76 9.38 51.97
N ASP A 408 -4.37 8.11 51.91
CA ASP A 408 -3.01 7.71 52.23
C ASP A 408 -1.98 8.36 51.29
N ARG A 409 -0.87 8.84 51.85
CA ARG A 409 0.14 9.63 51.11
C ARG A 409 0.78 8.84 49.97
N ARG A 410 0.88 7.52 50.08
CA ARG A 410 1.49 6.63 49.08
C ARG A 410 0.47 6.17 48.04
N LEU A 411 -0.81 6.08 48.41
CA LEU A 411 -1.88 5.55 47.56
C LEU A 411 -2.68 6.61 46.81
N ARG A 412 -2.84 7.83 47.34
CA ARG A 412 -3.66 8.90 46.74
C ARG A 412 -3.27 9.29 45.30
N GLY A 413 -2.01 9.08 44.92
CA GLY A 413 -1.53 9.35 43.56
C GLY A 413 -1.68 8.17 42.60
N LEU A 414 -2.07 7.01 43.12
CA LEU A 414 -2.18 5.75 42.39
C LEU A 414 -3.64 5.32 42.19
N CYS A 415 -4.57 5.90 42.94
CA CYS A 415 -5.99 5.61 42.84
C CYS A 415 -6.85 6.87 42.85
N GLN A 416 -8.09 6.73 42.38
CA GLN A 416 -9.13 7.76 42.45
C GLN A 416 -10.39 7.15 43.10
N PRO A 417 -11.00 7.82 44.09
CA PRO A 417 -12.22 7.31 44.70
C PRO A 417 -13.39 7.34 43.70
N ILE A 418 -14.21 6.28 43.72
CA ILE A 418 -15.43 6.14 42.94
C ILE A 418 -16.58 5.80 43.90
N GLY A 419 -17.43 6.79 44.17
CA GLY A 419 -18.45 6.67 45.21
C GLY A 419 -17.85 6.41 46.60
N ASP A 420 -18.63 5.80 47.48
CA ASP A 420 -18.28 5.74 48.90
C ASP A 420 -17.42 4.52 49.26
N ARG A 421 -17.44 3.46 48.45
CA ARG A 421 -16.80 2.17 48.76
C ARG A 421 -15.84 1.66 47.71
N HIS A 422 -15.56 2.41 46.65
CA HIS A 422 -14.67 1.93 45.58
C HIS A 422 -13.52 2.89 45.31
N VAL A 423 -12.41 2.31 44.84
CA VAL A 423 -11.29 3.06 44.28
C VAL A 423 -10.93 2.50 42.91
N ALA A 424 -10.71 3.38 41.94
CA ALA A 424 -10.19 3.04 40.62
C ALA A 424 -8.68 3.17 40.60
N VAL A 425 -8.01 2.19 40.01
CA VAL A 425 -6.55 2.15 39.85
C VAL A 425 -6.24 1.97 38.37
N ALA A 426 -5.41 2.83 37.80
CA ALA A 426 -4.96 2.66 36.43
C ALA A 426 -4.11 1.38 36.30
N ILE A 427 -4.31 0.63 35.22
CA ILE A 427 -3.68 -0.70 35.03
C ILE A 427 -2.15 -0.64 35.08
N ASP A 428 -1.55 0.41 34.52
CA ASP A 428 -0.10 0.68 34.54
C ASP A 428 0.45 0.94 35.96
N ARG A 429 -0.41 1.40 36.88
CA ARG A 429 -0.07 1.70 38.28
C ARG A 429 -0.43 0.57 39.25
N GLU A 430 -1.06 -0.51 38.78
CA GLU A 430 -1.58 -1.59 39.63
C GLU A 430 -0.48 -2.23 40.50
N ALA A 431 0.69 -2.48 39.93
CA ALA A 431 1.81 -3.09 40.67
C ALA A 431 2.30 -2.21 41.84
N GLN A 432 2.37 -0.89 41.63
CA GLN A 432 2.77 0.07 42.66
C GLN A 432 1.68 0.18 43.73
N PHE A 433 0.41 0.19 43.31
CA PHE A 433 -0.74 0.22 44.22
C PHE A 433 -0.76 -1.02 45.12
N ARG A 434 -0.60 -2.24 44.57
CA ARG A 434 -0.54 -3.48 45.36
C ARG A 434 0.58 -3.45 46.40
N LYS A 435 1.75 -2.91 46.04
CA LYS A 435 2.89 -2.78 46.96
C LYS A 435 2.58 -1.79 48.10
N ALA A 436 1.99 -0.65 47.79
CA ALA A 436 1.61 0.34 48.79
C ALA A 436 0.47 -0.15 49.69
N LEU A 437 -0.50 -0.87 49.13
CA LEU A 437 -1.63 -1.45 49.86
C LEU A 437 -1.16 -2.52 50.87
N ARG A 438 -0.19 -3.36 50.48
CA ARG A 438 0.47 -4.31 51.40
C ARG A 438 1.14 -3.61 52.58
N ALA A 439 1.77 -2.47 52.34
CA ALA A 439 2.39 -1.68 53.41
C ALA A 439 1.36 -1.05 54.36
N LEU A 440 0.11 -0.87 53.91
CA LEU A 440 -1.03 -0.44 54.71
C LEU A 440 -1.72 -1.62 55.43
N GLY A 441 -1.28 -2.86 55.21
CA GLY A 441 -1.84 -4.06 55.83
C GLY A 441 -2.99 -4.72 55.06
N HIS A 442 -3.29 -4.26 53.84
CA HIS A 442 -4.38 -4.79 53.02
C HIS A 442 -3.84 -5.51 51.78
N LEU A 443 -4.60 -6.49 51.30
CA LEU A 443 -4.28 -7.25 50.09
C LEU A 443 -5.40 -7.06 49.07
N LEU A 444 -5.01 -6.78 47.83
CA LEU A 444 -5.92 -6.86 46.70
C LEU A 444 -5.97 -8.33 46.22
N PRO A 445 -7.13 -9.01 46.25
CA PRO A 445 -7.26 -10.37 45.76
C PRO A 445 -6.87 -10.50 44.27
N ALA A 446 -6.73 -11.75 43.81
CA ALA A 446 -6.55 -12.05 42.39
C ALA A 446 -7.81 -11.68 41.58
N ASP A 447 -7.71 -11.68 40.26
CA ASP A 447 -8.86 -11.42 39.39
C ASP A 447 -10.05 -12.32 39.78
N PRO A 448 -11.28 -11.78 39.80
CA PRO A 448 -12.46 -12.58 40.10
C PRO A 448 -12.58 -13.75 39.12
N PRO A 449 -13.11 -14.91 39.56
CA PRO A 449 -13.39 -16.00 38.64
C PRO A 449 -14.37 -15.52 37.55
N ALA A 450 -14.07 -15.89 36.30
CA ALA A 450 -14.79 -15.45 35.10
C ALA A 450 -16.25 -15.93 35.06
#